data_AF-A0A225UH63-F1
#
_entry.id   AF-A0A225UH63-F1
#
_cell.length_a   1.000
_cell.length_b   1.000
_cell.length_c   1.000
_cell.angle_alpha   90.00
_cell.angle_beta   90.00
_cell.angle_gamma   90.00
#
_symmetry.space_group_name_H-M   'P 1'
#
loop_
_entity.id
_entity.type
_entity.pdbx_description
1 polymer ?
#
loop_
_entity_poly.entity_id
_entity_poly.type
_entity_poly.pdbx_seq_one_letter_code
_entity_poly.pdbx_strand_id
1 'polypeptide(L)'
;MTPEMAANVFKEIPRLTKAVQEATGADGVNVVLNNGAAAGQMVFHAHAHVIPRFDGDGLIQHPRDPSLPAAKMITKEEGAVMQTKIQNKL
;
A
#
# COMPACT_ATOMS: atom_id res chain seq x y z
N MET A 1 14.93 -8.17 -3.12
CA MET A 1 15.07 -7.11 -4.14
C MET A 1 16.27 -6.27 -3.74
N THR A 2 17.24 -6.03 -4.62
CA THR A 2 18.33 -5.11 -4.29
C THR A 2 17.82 -3.66 -4.24
N PRO A 3 18.52 -2.72 -3.58
CA PRO A 3 18.13 -1.31 -3.58
C PRO A 3 17.97 -0.72 -4.98
N GLU A 4 18.85 -1.11 -5.91
CA GLU A 4 18.81 -0.66 -7.30
C GLU A 4 17.57 -1.20 -8.04
N MET A 5 17.25 -2.50 -7.88
CA MET A 5 16.04 -3.08 -8.46
C MET A 5 14.79 -2.40 -7.92
N ALA A 6 14.76 -2.12 -6.61
CA ALA A 6 13.64 -1.42 -5.97
C ALA A 6 13.49 0.00 -6.53
N ALA A 7 14.58 0.77 -6.63
CA ALA A 7 14.55 2.10 -7.22
C ALA A 7 14.05 2.08 -8.67
N ASN A 8 14.50 1.11 -9.47
CA ASN A 8 14.09 0.95 -10.87
C ASN A 8 12.61 0.64 -11.04
N VAL A 9 12.01 -0.12 -10.13
CA VAL A 9 10.55 -0.37 -10.15
C VAL A 9 9.79 0.84 -9.62
N PHE A 10 10.19 1.39 -8.47
CA PHE A 10 9.44 2.46 -7.80
C PHE A 10 9.45 3.78 -8.57
N LYS A 11 10.52 4.09 -9.32
CA LYS A 11 10.58 5.32 -10.12
C LYS A 11 9.54 5.37 -11.24
N GLU A 12 9.02 4.21 -11.68
CA GLU A 12 7.99 4.14 -12.72
C GLU A 12 6.57 4.35 -12.18
N ILE A 13 6.37 4.22 -10.85
CA ILE A 13 5.04 4.30 -10.24
C ILE A 13 4.32 5.60 -10.60
N PRO A 14 4.91 6.82 -10.48
CA PRO A 14 4.21 8.06 -10.81
C PRO A 14 3.74 8.13 -12.28
N ARG A 15 4.53 7.60 -13.20
CA ARG A 15 4.17 7.54 -14.63
C ARG A 15 3.01 6.58 -14.85
N LEU A 16 3.07 5.40 -14.23
CA LEU A 16 2.06 4.35 -14.37
C LEU A 16 0.73 4.76 -13.73
N THR A 17 0.74 5.35 -12.52
CA THR A 17 -0.49 5.78 -11.86
C THR A 17 -1.21 6.85 -12.67
N LYS A 18 -0.49 7.85 -13.18
CA LYS A 18 -1.06 8.88 -14.05
C LYS A 18 -1.65 8.28 -15.33
N ALA A 19 -0.89 7.42 -16.02
CA ALA A 19 -1.35 6.80 -17.27
C ALA A 19 -2.59 5.93 -17.06
N VAL A 20 -2.62 5.14 -15.98
CA VAL A 20 -3.80 4.33 -15.62
C VAL A 20 -4.98 5.23 -15.30
N GLN A 21 -4.80 6.27 -14.49
CA GLN A 21 -5.88 7.18 -14.12
C GLN A 21 -6.48 7.90 -15.33
N GLU A 22 -5.66 8.42 -16.23
CA GLU A 22 -6.08 9.09 -17.46
C GLU A 22 -6.82 8.12 -18.41
N ALA A 23 -6.31 6.88 -18.55
CA ALA A 23 -6.90 5.89 -19.44
C ALA A 23 -8.26 5.38 -18.95
N THR A 24 -8.48 5.32 -17.62
CA THR A 24 -9.72 4.77 -17.05
C THR A 24 -10.71 5.83 -16.58
N GLY A 25 -10.30 7.11 -16.49
CA GLY A 25 -11.10 8.17 -15.88
C GLY A 25 -11.34 7.96 -14.37
N ALA A 26 -10.41 7.31 -13.69
CA ALA A 26 -10.55 6.99 -12.26
C ALA A 26 -10.37 8.23 -11.36
N ASP A 27 -11.06 8.26 -10.22
CA ASP A 27 -10.96 9.33 -9.23
C ASP A 27 -9.66 9.26 -8.43
N GLY A 28 -9.04 8.09 -8.37
CA GLY A 28 -7.73 7.88 -7.75
C GLY A 28 -7.10 6.55 -8.17
N VAL A 29 -5.92 6.26 -7.62
CA VAL A 29 -5.19 5.02 -7.88
C VAL A 29 -4.55 4.52 -6.60
N ASN A 30 -4.65 3.22 -6.31
CA ASN A 30 -3.81 2.58 -5.31
C ASN A 30 -2.62 1.87 -5.95
N VAL A 31 -1.51 1.88 -5.21
CA VAL A 31 -0.35 1.07 -5.52
C VAL A 31 -0.12 0.13 -4.34
N VAL A 32 -0.16 -1.18 -4.60
CA VAL A 32 -0.14 -2.21 -3.55
C VAL A 32 0.97 -3.21 -3.82
N LEU A 33 1.75 -3.54 -2.78
CA LEU A 33 2.70 -4.64 -2.78
C LEU A 33 2.30 -5.65 -1.69
N ASN A 34 1.98 -6.87 -2.10
CA ASN A 34 1.69 -7.96 -1.18
C ASN A 34 2.94 -8.80 -0.99
N ASN A 35 3.48 -8.81 0.23
CA ASN A 35 4.68 -9.57 0.59
C ASN A 35 4.31 -10.65 1.62
N GLY A 36 4.28 -11.91 1.18
CA GLY A 36 3.86 -13.06 1.97
C GLY A 36 2.39 -13.41 1.80
N ALA A 37 2.07 -14.70 1.96
CA ALA A 37 0.72 -15.23 1.73
C ALA A 37 -0.35 -14.56 2.62
N ALA A 38 -0.01 -14.26 3.89
CA ALA A 38 -0.92 -13.58 4.81
C ALA A 38 -1.27 -12.14 4.38
N ALA A 39 -0.44 -11.51 3.54
CA ALA A 39 -0.71 -10.22 2.94
C ALA A 39 -1.45 -10.34 1.58
N GLY A 40 -1.90 -11.54 1.19
CA GLY A 40 -2.59 -11.78 -0.08
C GLY A 40 -1.68 -12.05 -1.27
N GLN A 41 -0.39 -12.36 -1.05
CA GLN A 41 0.50 -12.75 -2.15
C GLN A 41 0.19 -14.18 -2.62
N MET A 42 -0.26 -14.31 -3.86
CA MET A 42 -0.52 -15.61 -4.50
C MET A 42 0.59 -16.01 -5.49
N VAL A 43 1.25 -15.03 -6.11
CA VAL A 43 2.37 -15.25 -7.04
C VAL A 43 3.66 -14.77 -6.40
N PHE A 44 4.62 -15.69 -6.20
CA PHE A 44 5.91 -15.44 -5.53
C PHE A 44 6.96 -14.85 -6.49
N HIS A 45 6.56 -13.79 -7.18
CA HIS A 45 7.41 -12.88 -7.92
C HIS A 45 7.09 -11.47 -7.43
N ALA A 46 8.08 -10.62 -7.16
CA ALA A 46 7.81 -9.28 -6.67
C ALA A 46 7.07 -8.45 -7.74
N HIS A 47 5.88 -7.94 -7.42
CA HIS A 47 5.09 -7.11 -8.31
C HIS A 47 4.35 -6.03 -7.53
N ALA A 48 4.06 -4.92 -8.20
CA ALA A 48 3.18 -3.88 -7.70
C ALA A 48 1.87 -3.93 -8.48
N HIS A 49 0.75 -3.91 -7.78
CA HIS A 49 -0.55 -3.64 -8.38
C HIS A 49 -0.71 -2.13 -8.57
N VAL A 50 -1.22 -1.69 -9.71
CA VAL A 50 -1.65 -0.31 -9.97
C VAL A 50 -3.14 -0.36 -10.26
N ILE A 51 -3.95 0.04 -9.29
CA ILE A 51 -5.38 -0.25 -9.25
C ILE A 51 -6.16 1.08 -9.38
N PRO A 52 -6.86 1.34 -10.50
CA PRO A 52 -7.75 2.50 -10.61
C PRO A 52 -8.89 2.37 -9.59
N ARG A 53 -9.26 3.49 -8.96
CA ARG A 53 -10.29 3.58 -7.93
C ARG A 53 -11.34 4.59 -8.33
N PHE A 54 -12.59 4.25 -8.04
CA PHE A 54 -13.74 5.12 -8.25
C PHE A 54 -14.40 5.39 -6.90
N ASP A 55 -14.96 6.58 -6.73
CA ASP A 55 -15.68 6.90 -5.50
C ASP A 55 -16.83 5.89 -5.28
N GLY A 56 -16.95 5.38 -4.06
CA GLY A 56 -17.96 4.38 -3.71
C GLY A 56 -17.72 2.94 -4.21
N ASP A 57 -16.56 2.60 -4.79
CA ASP A 57 -16.32 1.23 -5.31
C ASP A 57 -16.24 0.11 -4.25
N GLY A 58 -16.27 0.47 -2.96
CA GLY A 58 -16.31 -0.47 -1.83
C GLY A 58 -15.01 -1.24 -1.54
N LEU A 59 -13.92 -1.01 -2.28
CA LEU A 59 -12.69 -1.81 -2.16
C LEU A 59 -11.78 -1.40 -1.00
N ILE A 60 -11.77 -0.11 -0.65
CA ILE A 60 -11.10 0.39 0.56
C ILE A 60 -12.10 1.21 1.34
N GLN A 61 -12.59 0.64 2.43
CA GLN A 61 -13.25 1.41 3.47
C GLN A 61 -12.15 2.04 4.30
N HIS A 62 -11.91 3.34 4.12
CA HIS A 62 -11.07 4.05 5.07
C HIS A 62 -11.67 3.83 6.46
N PRO A 63 -10.85 3.56 7.49
CA PRO A 63 -11.31 3.51 8.88
C PRO A 63 -11.57 4.95 9.36
N ARG A 64 -12.45 5.68 8.67
CA ARG A 64 -13.04 6.93 9.14
C ARG A 64 -14.29 6.67 9.96
N ASP A 65 -14.83 5.46 9.91
CA ASP A 65 -15.89 5.03 10.81
C ASP A 65 -15.26 4.63 12.16
N PRO A 66 -15.44 5.45 13.22
CA PRO A 66 -14.85 5.19 14.53
C PRO A 66 -15.37 3.91 15.19
N SER A 67 -16.47 3.34 14.69
CA SER A 67 -17.06 2.10 15.19
C SER A 67 -16.33 0.84 14.71
N LEU A 68 -15.51 0.95 13.65
CA LEU A 68 -14.75 -0.19 13.14
C LEU A 68 -13.50 -0.45 14.02
N PRO A 69 -13.16 -1.73 14.30
CA PRO A 69 -11.95 -2.07 15.07
C PRO A 69 -10.67 -1.46 14.49
N ALA A 70 -10.61 -1.28 13.17
CA ALA A 70 -9.50 -0.69 12.44
C ALA A 70 -9.37 0.86 12.61
N ALA A 71 -10.36 1.54 13.20
CA ALA A 71 -10.31 2.98 13.45
C ALA A 71 -9.53 3.35 14.70
N LYS A 72 -9.22 2.38 15.57
CA LYS A 72 -8.30 2.58 16.68
C LYS A 72 -6.87 2.56 16.17
N MET A 73 -6.38 3.74 15.80
CA MET A 73 -4.96 3.97 15.56
C MET A 73 -4.18 3.70 16.85
N ILE A 74 -2.99 3.09 16.72
CA ILE A 74 -2.08 2.93 17.86
C ILE A 74 -1.65 4.29 18.42
N THR A 75 -1.34 4.34 19.71
CA THR A 75 -0.81 5.56 20.32
C THR A 75 0.63 5.84 19.88
N LYS A 76 1.10 7.05 20.14
CA LYS A 76 2.49 7.43 19.87
C LYS A 76 3.47 6.55 20.66
N GLU A 77 3.14 6.25 21.91
CA GLU A 77 3.95 5.44 22.81
C GLU A 77 4.04 3.99 22.31
N GLU A 78 2.91 3.41 21.90
CA GLU A 78 2.86 2.09 21.26
C GLU A 78 3.68 2.04 19.96
N GLY A 79 3.58 3.10 19.15
CA GLY A 79 4.35 3.26 17.92
C GLY A 79 5.87 3.32 18.19
N ALA A 80 6.31 4.05 19.21
CA ALA A 80 7.72 4.18 19.56
C ALA A 80 8.35 2.84 20.01
N VAL A 81 7.59 2.04 20.76
CA VAL A 81 8.02 0.68 21.14
C VAL A 81 8.21 -0.19 19.91
N MET A 82 7.27 -0.16 18.95
CA MET A 82 7.38 -0.95 17.73
C MET A 82 8.53 -0.46 16.83
N GLN A 83 8.69 0.86 16.68
CA GLN A 83 9.79 1.44 15.92
C GLN A 83 11.15 0.96 16.43
N THR A 84 11.35 0.97 17.76
CA THR A 84 12.60 0.51 18.37
C THR A 84 12.88 -0.96 18.03
N LYS A 85 11.85 -1.82 18.11
CA LYS A 85 11.98 -3.24 17.72
C LYS A 85 12.35 -3.40 16.25
N ILE A 86 11.78 -2.60 15.36
CA ILE A 86 12.08 -2.63 13.92
C ILE A 86 13.52 -2.16 13.66
N GLN A 87 13.94 -1.05 14.25
CA GLN A 87 15.30 -0.50 14.05
C GLN A 87 16.39 -1.46 14.50
N ASN A 88 16.17 -2.25 15.55
CA ASN A 88 17.10 -3.28 16.01
C ASN A 88 17.21 -4.49 15.07
N LYS A 89 16.44 -4.52 13.97
CA LYS A 89 16.44 -5.59 12.96
C LYS A 89 16.93 -5.13 11.59
N LEU A 90 17.13 -3.82 11.41
CA LEU A 90 17.70 -3.21 10.21
C LEU A 90 19.22 -3.14 10.34
#